data_AF-A0A958QKQ4-F1
#
_entry.id   AF-A0A958QKQ4-F1
#
_cell.length_a   1.000
_cell.length_b   1.000
_cell.length_c   1.000
_cell.angle_alpha   90.00
_cell.angle_beta   90.00
_cell.angle_gamma   90.00
#
_symmetry.space_group_name_H-M   'P 1'
#
loop_
_entity.id
_entity.type
_entity.pdbx_description
1 polymer ?
#
loop_
_entity_poly.entity_id
_entity_poly.type
_entity_poly.pdbx_seq_one_letter_code
_entity_poly.pdbx_strand_id
1 'polypeptide(L)' 'QLFTELGEIFHLLADGMQNASIAKKLFISPRTVETHRARVVRKLGLNSNAELIRFAIKWGLSVVAPGEPAR' A
#
# COMPACT_ATOMS: atom_id res chain seq x y z
N GLN A 1 -16.73 -8.58 4.64
CA GLN A 1 -15.98 -7.38 5.11
C GLN A 1 -14.58 -7.23 4.48
N LEU A 2 -14.26 -7.96 3.39
CA LEU A 2 -12.90 -8.01 2.82
C LEU A 2 -12.63 -7.04 1.66
N PHE A 3 -13.67 -6.38 1.13
CA PHE A 3 -13.58 -5.63 -0.13
C PHE A 3 -13.26 -4.14 0.07
N THR A 4 -13.63 -3.57 1.22
CA THR A 4 -13.37 -2.16 1.56
C THR A 4 -11.93 -1.90 2.02
N GLU A 5 -11.27 -2.88 2.64
CA GLU A 5 -9.91 -2.68 3.20
C GLU A 5 -8.80 -2.68 2.14
N LEU A 6 -9.00 -3.39 1.02
CA LEU A 6 -7.99 -3.45 -0.05
C LEU A 6 -7.75 -2.09 -0.72
N GLY A 7 -8.81 -1.27 -0.84
CA GLY A 7 -8.72 0.06 -1.45
C GLY A 7 -7.97 1.06 -0.57
N GLU A 8 -8.26 1.08 0.73
CA GLU A 8 -7.56 1.92 1.70
C GLU A 8 -6.08 1.54 1.80
N ILE A 9 -5.79 0.24 2.00
CA ILE A 9 -4.41 -0.23 2.12
C ILE A 9 -3.63 0.05 0.83
N PHE A 10 -4.23 -0.09 -0.35
CA PHE A 10 -3.58 0.26 -1.61
C PHE A 10 -3.18 1.73 -1.66
N HIS A 11 -4.08 2.67 -1.34
CA HIS A 11 -3.76 4.10 -1.35
C HIS A 11 -2.66 4.42 -0.33
N LEU A 12 -2.72 3.86 0.88
CA LEU A 12 -1.71 4.11 1.89
C LEU A 12 -0.34 3.54 1.50
N LEU A 13 -0.30 2.36 0.87
CA LEU A 13 0.95 1.79 0.34
C LEU A 13 1.48 2.60 -0.84
N ALA A 14 0.59 3.09 -1.71
CA ALA A 14 0.93 3.96 -2.84
C ALA A 14 1.49 5.32 -2.38
N ASP A 15 1.05 5.79 -1.21
CA ASP A 15 1.57 6.97 -0.49
C ASP A 15 2.95 6.72 0.15
N GLY A 16 3.46 5.48 0.11
CA GLY A 16 4.74 5.14 0.71
C GLY A 16 4.68 4.91 2.22
N MET A 17 3.50 4.82 2.84
CA MET A 17 3.39 4.51 4.26
C MET A 17 3.93 3.12 4.59
N GLN A 18 4.62 3.02 5.72
CA GLN A 18 5.08 1.74 6.26
C GLN A 18 3.91 0.94 6.83
N ASN A 19 4.01 -0.40 6.76
CA ASN A 19 2.99 -1.33 7.26
C ASN A 19 2.57 -1.03 8.72
N ALA A 20 3.51 -0.62 9.57
CA ALA A 20 3.23 -0.28 10.97
C ALA A 20 2.38 1.00 11.13
N SER A 21 2.60 2.00 10.29
CA SER A 21 1.81 3.23 10.27
C SER A 21 0.39 2.96 9.73
N ILE A 22 0.29 2.14 8.68
CA ILE A 22 -1.00 1.67 8.13
C ILE A 22 -1.79 0.91 9.20
N ALA A 23 -1.13 0.01 9.93
CA ALA A 23 -1.73 -0.78 11.00
C ALA A 23 -2.32 0.12 12.10
N LYS A 24 -1.57 1.14 12.52
CA LYS A 24 -2.05 2.15 13.48
C LYS A 24 -3.22 2.96 12.94
N LYS A 25 -3.16 3.40 11.68
CA LYS A 25 -4.17 4.25 11.05
C LYS A 25 -5.51 3.51 10.86
N LEU A 26 -5.44 2.24 10.50
CA LEU A 26 -6.61 1.38 10.27
C LEU A 26 -7.04 0.62 11.54
N PHE A 27 -6.35 0.80 12.67
CA PHE A 27 -6.60 0.07 13.92
C PHE A 27 -6.59 -1.47 13.76
N ILE A 28 -5.71 -1.98 12.89
CA ILE A 28 -5.53 -3.41 12.61
C ILE A 28 -4.13 -3.89 12.96
N SER A 29 -3.95 -5.20 13.03
CA SER A 29 -2.63 -5.78 13.25
C SER A 29 -1.70 -5.57 12.04
N PRO A 30 -0.39 -5.30 12.25
CA PRO A 30 0.57 -5.19 11.14
C PRO A 30 0.65 -6.46 10.28
N ARG A 31 0.39 -7.63 10.88
CA ARG A 31 0.26 -8.92 10.16
C ARG A 31 -0.93 -8.95 9.20
N THR A 32 -2.02 -8.28 9.56
CA THR A 32 -3.21 -8.11 8.72
C THR A 32 -2.84 -7.24 7.51
N VAL A 33 -2.19 -6.09 7.75
CA VAL A 33 -1.68 -5.21 6.68
C VAL A 33 -0.78 -5.96 5.71
N GLU A 34 0.12 -6.81 6.22
CA GLU A 34 1.03 -7.61 5.41
C GLU A 34 0.29 -8.62 4.52
N THR A 35 -0.76 -9.25 5.06
CA THR A 35 -1.63 -10.16 4.31
C THR A 35 -2.41 -9.44 3.22
N HIS A 36 -2.97 -8.26 3.51
CA HIS A 36 -3.67 -7.45 2.52
C HIS A 36 -2.72 -6.95 1.45
N ARG A 37 -1.55 -6.43 1.83
CA ARG A 37 -0.49 -6.04 0.90
C ARG A 37 -0.14 -7.19 -0.03
N ALA A 38 0.12 -8.39 0.50
CA ALA A 38 0.45 -9.56 -0.30
C ALA A 38 -0.65 -9.87 -1.33
N ARG A 39 -1.92 -9.72 -0.96
CA ARG A 39 -3.05 -9.86 -1.89
C ARG A 39 -3.09 -8.75 -2.93
N VAL A 40 -2.84 -7.49 -2.55
CA VAL A 40 -2.82 -6.33 -3.46
C VAL A 40 -1.71 -6.50 -4.50
N VAL A 41 -0.47 -6.73 -4.08
CA VAL A 41 0.66 -6.89 -5.01
C VAL A 41 0.46 -8.11 -5.91
N ARG A 42 -0.03 -9.23 -5.38
CA ARG A 42 -0.33 -10.43 -6.18
C ARG A 42 -1.47 -10.20 -7.17
N LYS A 43 -2.49 -9.41 -6.82
CA LYS A 43 -3.60 -9.07 -7.72
C LYS A 43 -3.18 -8.11 -8.83
N LEU A 44 -2.16 -7.28 -8.58
CA LEU A 44 -1.58 -6.35 -9.55
C LEU A 44 -0.39 -6.95 -10.33
N GLY A 45 0.03 -8.18 -10.01
CA GLY A 45 1.20 -8.81 -10.64
C GLY A 45 2.54 -8.21 -10.22
N LEU A 46 2.61 -7.59 -9.04
CA LEU A 46 3.79 -6.92 -8.49
C LEU A 46 4.44 -7.79 -7.42
N ASN A 47 5.76 -7.67 -7.25
CA ASN A 47 6.52 -8.50 -6.29
C ASN A 47 7.02 -7.70 -5.08
N SER A 48 6.90 -6.36 -5.09
CA SER A 48 7.42 -5.52 -4.02
C SER A 48 6.64 -4.23 -3.79
N ASN A 49 6.77 -3.67 -2.59
CA ASN A 49 6.18 -2.37 -2.26
C ASN A 49 6.71 -1.26 -3.16
N ALA A 50 8.01 -1.29 -3.46
CA ALA A 50 8.62 -0.35 -4.39
C ALA A 50 8.03 -0.46 -5.81
N GLU A 51 7.65 -1.67 -6.25
CA GLU A 51 6.95 -1.84 -7.53
C GLU A 51 5.51 -1.35 -7.46
N LEU A 52 4.82 -1.52 -6.33
CA LEU A 52 3.50 -0.95 -6.10
C LEU A 52 3.52 0.58 -6.14
N ILE A 53 4.48 1.22 -5.49
CA ILE A 53 4.66 2.68 -5.53
C ILE A 53 4.94 3.13 -6.98
N ARG A 54 5.88 2.46 -7.66
CA ARG A 54 6.18 2.76 -9.08
C ARG A 54 4.96 2.57 -9.99
N PHE A 55 4.17 1.53 -9.76
CA PHE A 55 2.92 1.28 -10.47
C PHE A 55 1.93 2.42 -10.19
N ALA A 56 1.72 2.77 -8.92
CA ALA A 56 0.77 3.82 -8.56
C ALA A 56 1.17 5.18 -9.17
N ILE A 57 2.46 5.53 -9.19
CA ILE A 57 2.97 6.73 -9.85
C ILE A 57 2.74 6.65 -11.37
N LYS A 58 3.09 5.52 -12.01
CA LYS A 58 2.93 5.32 -13.46
C LYS A 58 1.48 5.48 -13.93
N TRP A 59 0.52 5.08 -13.10
CA TRP A 59 -0.91 5.09 -13.43
C TRP A 59 -1.66 6.29 -12.83
N GLY A 60 -0.97 7.23 -12.16
CA GLY A 60 -1.61 8.39 -11.53
C GLY A 60 -2.52 8.05 -10.35
N LEU A 61 -2.27 6.91 -9.69
CA LEU A 61 -3.05 6.38 -8.56
C LEU A 61 -2.45 6.76 -7.18
N SER A 62 -1.30 7.44 -7.16
CA SER A 62 -0.68 7.96 -5.93
C SER A 62 -0.71 9.49 -5.92
N VAL A 63 -0.97 10.07 -4.73
CA VAL A 63 -0.88 11.51 -4.46
C VAL A 63 0.52 11.96 -4.04
N VAL A 64 1.43 11.02 -3.76
CA VAL A 64 2.82 11.33 -3.41
C VAL A 64 3.65 11.54 -4.67
N ALA A 65 4.16 12.76 -4.81
CA ALA A 65 5.13 13.11 -5.84
C ALA A 65 6.37 12.17 -5.76
N PRO A 66 6.94 11.76 -6.90
CA PRO A 66 8.13 10.91 -6.93
C PRO A 66 9.30 11.67 -6.31
N GLY A 67 9.61 11.41 -5.03
CA GLY A 67 10.76 12.06 -4.39
C GLY A 67 10.84 12.04 -2.86
N GLU A 68 9.79 11.69 -2.12
CA GLU A 68 9.87 11.69 -0.65
C GLU A 68 10.35 10.31 -0.14
N PRO A 69 11.61 10.16 0.32
CA PRO A 69 12.01 8.94 1.02
C PRO A 69 11.29 8.89 2.37
N ALA A 70 10.59 7.77 2.61
CA ALA A 70 10.00 7.46 3.90
C ALA A 70 11.08 7.52 4.99
N ARG A 71 11.12 8.62 5.74
CA ARG A 71 11.98 8.82 6.90
C ARG A 71 11.39 8.18 8.15
#